data_AF-D9TJ01-F1
#
_entry.id   AF-D9TJ01-F1
#
_cell.length_a   1.000
_cell.length_b   1.000
_cell.length_c   1.000
_cell.angle_alpha   90.00
_cell.angle_beta   90.00
_cell.angle_gamma   90.00
#
_symmetry.space_group_name_H-M   'P 1'
#
loop_
_entity.id
_entity.type
_entity.pdbx_description
1 polymer ?
#
loop_
_entity_poly.entity_id
_entity_poly.type
_entity_poly.pdbx_seq_one_letter_code
_entity_poly.pdbx_strand_id
1 'polypeptide(L)'
;MKKINTFTICIFIFLLLSISGCSVLKTKNESVSRVNTSVKQKTDQAIMYSNKNKPTNKPTWDVVFERIYQNTEKYEIDVFIPKIIGNGLKQEVYEKINSVLKKYAEQQIEDIKKISAGSEGDSGLYPYTLYIKYEWDKSVEPYVSFLFEEYSYTGGAHGLTQIEGFTFDLRTGNSIKLVNYLNNDQQKLIKNYINFARALCNDLDDPPYGVFSAQDNQKAFDEDLFEDMVFKNNGLLICFEPYKIASYARGVVRFWFDLKELKNKEVNTEFDLSNYGIIKKLLSMNLSEIRKEFGLPVEIYSYEGGLLYKTKSGLLFSFDFNSVERLEDMTKAYVNSFSAGDNIKLFGISLKGSLSDLDKKLENIKELKKLVKELMKSGAAILYYMNSVKL
;
A
#
# COMPACT_ATOMS: atom_id res chain seq x y z
N MET A 1 -23.21 53.81 49.55
CA MET A 1 -22.38 53.12 50.56
C MET A 1 -22.23 51.66 50.16
N LYS A 2 -21.11 51.31 49.53
CA LYS A 2 -20.69 49.94 49.22
C LYS A 2 -19.44 49.68 50.05
N LYS A 3 -19.38 48.58 50.82
CA LYS A 3 -18.16 48.14 51.51
C LYS A 3 -17.61 46.89 50.83
N ILE A 4 -16.31 46.95 50.64
CA ILE A 4 -15.36 46.00 50.08
C ILE A 4 -14.96 44.96 51.15
N ASN A 5 -14.61 43.75 50.71
CA ASN A 5 -13.54 42.86 51.23
C ASN A 5 -13.46 41.67 50.25
N THR A 6 -12.60 41.66 49.23
CA THR A 6 -11.20 41.20 49.21
C THR A 6 -10.95 39.92 50.01
N PHE A 7 -10.82 38.79 49.31
CA PHE A 7 -10.08 37.63 49.81
C PHE A 7 -9.33 36.96 48.66
N THR A 8 -8.00 36.99 48.79
CA THR A 8 -6.99 36.31 47.96
C THR A 8 -6.67 34.98 48.63
N ILE A 9 -6.72 33.84 47.92
CA ILE A 9 -6.01 32.61 48.34
C ILE A 9 -5.39 31.91 47.13
N CYS A 10 -4.12 31.60 47.30
CA CYS A 10 -3.18 30.93 46.40
C CYS A 10 -3.39 29.40 46.29
N ILE A 11 -3.09 28.88 45.09
CA ILE A 11 -2.28 27.68 44.75
C ILE A 11 -2.25 26.53 45.77
N PHE A 12 -2.68 25.33 45.34
CA PHE A 12 -1.95 24.08 45.60
C PHE A 12 -2.10 23.08 44.45
N ILE A 13 -0.96 22.71 43.88
CA ILE A 13 -0.72 21.64 42.90
C ILE A 13 -0.76 20.30 43.63
N PHE A 14 -1.41 19.28 43.05
CA PHE A 14 -1.09 17.88 43.34
C PHE A 14 -1.06 17.06 42.05
N LEU A 15 0.17 16.74 41.63
CA LEU A 15 0.50 15.58 40.80
C LEU A 15 0.13 14.31 41.59
N LEU A 16 -0.56 13.37 40.96
CA LEU A 16 -0.61 11.98 41.39
C LEU A 16 -0.10 11.09 40.26
N LEU A 17 1.17 10.71 40.40
CA LEU A 17 1.81 9.57 39.75
C LEU A 17 1.22 8.28 40.35
N SER A 18 0.65 7.41 39.52
CA SER A 18 0.38 6.02 39.88
C SER A 18 1.60 5.15 39.53
N ILE A 19 2.55 5.09 40.47
CA ILE A 19 3.53 4.00 40.56
C ILE A 19 2.98 2.98 41.55
N SER A 20 2.64 1.81 41.06
CA SER A 20 2.57 0.56 41.84
C SER A 20 2.68 -0.57 40.83
N GLY A 21 3.52 -1.58 40.96
CA GLY A 21 4.46 -1.96 41.99
C GLY A 21 4.96 -3.34 41.57
N CYS A 22 6.28 -3.50 41.49
CA CYS A 22 6.93 -4.77 41.19
C CYS A 22 6.50 -5.86 42.17
N SER A 23 6.19 -7.06 41.68
CA SER A 23 6.28 -8.28 42.47
C SER A 23 7.48 -9.09 42.00
N VAL A 24 8.34 -9.37 42.99
CA VAL A 24 9.59 -10.10 42.91
C VAL A 24 9.30 -11.59 42.89
N LEU A 25 9.90 -12.32 41.93
CA LEU A 25 10.17 -13.75 42.07
C LEU A 25 11.68 -13.97 41.85
N LYS A 26 12.36 -14.33 42.94
CA LYS A 26 13.78 -14.67 42.99
C LYS A 26 14.00 -16.13 42.59
N THR A 27 14.81 -16.29 41.54
CA THR A 27 15.94 -17.21 41.38
C THR A 27 15.73 -18.73 41.42
N LYS A 28 16.21 -19.37 40.34
CA LYS A 28 17.16 -20.48 40.47
C LYS A 28 18.39 -20.20 39.59
N ASN A 29 19.54 -20.10 40.24
CA ASN A 29 20.86 -19.97 39.62
C ASN A 29 21.25 -21.28 38.94
N GLU A 30 21.71 -21.21 37.70
CA GLU A 30 22.76 -22.09 37.20
C GLU A 30 23.87 -21.25 36.55
N SER A 31 25.08 -21.70 36.83
CA SER A 31 26.34 -20.95 36.81
C SER A 31 26.92 -20.73 35.42
N VAL A 32 27.53 -19.55 35.30
CA VAL A 32 28.48 -19.10 34.28
C VAL A 32 29.53 -20.16 33.94
N SER A 33 29.70 -20.46 32.66
CA SER A 33 31.01 -20.83 32.11
C SER A 33 31.44 -19.77 31.09
N ARG A 34 32.54 -19.09 31.41
CA ARG A 34 33.23 -18.16 30.51
C ARG A 34 33.88 -18.98 29.40
N VAL A 35 33.49 -18.75 28.15
CA VAL A 35 34.28 -19.19 27.00
C VAL A 35 34.94 -17.95 26.39
N ASN A 36 36.23 -17.81 26.70
CA ASN A 36 37.15 -17.01 25.90
C ASN A 36 37.27 -17.70 24.53
N THR A 37 36.82 -17.04 23.46
CA THR A 37 37.29 -17.36 22.11
C THR A 37 37.58 -16.08 21.35
N SER A 38 38.88 -15.79 21.34
CA SER A 38 39.65 -15.12 20.29
C SER A 38 38.91 -14.78 18.99
N VAL A 39 39.02 -13.48 18.65
CA VAL A 39 38.91 -12.86 17.33
C VAL A 39 39.28 -13.82 16.19
N LYS A 40 38.34 -14.06 15.29
CA LYS A 40 38.62 -14.43 13.90
C LYS A 40 37.76 -13.59 12.98
N GLN A 41 38.43 -12.64 12.33
CA GLN A 41 38.02 -11.95 11.12
C GLN A 41 37.46 -12.97 10.12
N LYS A 42 36.18 -12.86 9.76
CA LYS A 42 35.57 -13.66 8.70
C LYS A 42 35.42 -12.75 7.50
N THR A 43 36.25 -12.99 6.50
CA THR A 43 36.29 -12.33 5.20
C THR A 43 35.02 -12.59 4.38
N ASP A 44 34.76 -11.65 3.48
CA ASP A 44 33.61 -11.50 2.59
C ASP A 44 33.04 -12.80 2.00
N GLN A 45 31.74 -13.00 2.21
CA GLN A 45 30.93 -13.91 1.40
C GLN A 45 29.68 -13.18 0.94
N ALA A 46 29.61 -12.90 -0.36
CA ALA A 46 28.42 -12.44 -1.03
C ALA A 46 27.29 -13.45 -0.84
N ILE A 47 26.19 -13.03 -0.20
CA ILE A 47 25.00 -13.87 -0.03
C ILE A 47 24.22 -13.82 -1.35
N MET A 48 24.29 -14.90 -2.12
CA MET A 48 23.50 -15.10 -3.33
C MET A 48 22.11 -15.63 -2.94
N TYR A 49 21.05 -14.84 -3.13
CA TYR A 49 19.68 -15.35 -3.11
C TYR A 49 19.39 -16.11 -4.41
N SER A 50 19.55 -17.44 -4.38
CA SER A 50 19.24 -18.32 -5.51
C SER A 50 17.75 -18.67 -5.51
N ASN A 51 17.02 -18.15 -6.50
CA ASN A 51 15.66 -18.57 -6.84
C ASN A 51 15.69 -20.03 -7.32
N LYS A 52 14.97 -20.95 -6.65
CA LYS A 52 14.95 -22.38 -7.00
C LYS A 52 14.05 -22.61 -8.21
N ASN A 53 14.65 -22.77 -9.40
CA ASN A 53 14.19 -23.61 -10.51
C ASN A 53 15.38 -23.89 -11.48
N LYS A 54 15.51 -25.13 -11.98
CA LYS A 54 16.58 -25.65 -12.86
C LYS A 54 16.01 -25.86 -14.29
N PRO A 55 16.83 -25.98 -15.35
CA PRO A 55 18.04 -25.25 -15.74
C PRO A 55 17.85 -24.52 -17.09
N THR A 56 18.30 -23.28 -17.23
CA THR A 56 18.59 -22.68 -18.55
C THR A 56 19.63 -21.60 -18.33
N ASN A 57 20.68 -21.57 -19.16
CA ASN A 57 21.81 -20.61 -19.22
C ASN A 57 21.86 -19.55 -18.11
N LYS A 58 22.99 -19.51 -17.36
CA LYS A 58 23.29 -18.35 -16.49
C LYS A 58 22.93 -17.06 -17.23
N PRO A 59 22.14 -16.17 -16.62
CA PRO A 59 21.72 -14.95 -17.28
C PRO A 59 22.96 -14.18 -17.73
N THR A 60 22.90 -13.57 -18.92
CA THR A 60 24.03 -12.83 -19.50
C THR A 60 24.43 -11.62 -18.66
N TRP A 61 23.55 -11.16 -17.78
CA TRP A 61 23.80 -10.18 -16.74
C TRP A 61 22.93 -10.44 -15.51
N ASP A 62 23.40 -10.01 -14.35
CA ASP A 62 22.71 -10.14 -13.07
C ASP A 62 23.03 -8.98 -12.12
N VAL A 63 22.32 -8.91 -10.99
CA VAL A 63 22.62 -7.96 -9.92
C VAL A 63 23.30 -8.69 -8.77
N VAL A 64 24.46 -8.20 -8.37
CA VAL A 64 25.18 -8.62 -7.16
C VAL A 64 25.27 -7.49 -6.15
N PHE A 65 25.68 -7.81 -4.94
CA PHE A 65 25.65 -6.86 -3.82
C PHE A 65 27.02 -6.74 -3.18
N GLU A 66 27.44 -5.49 -3.00
CA GLU A 66 28.60 -5.13 -2.23
C GLU A 66 28.13 -4.64 -0.87
N ARG A 67 28.58 -5.31 0.21
CA ARG A 67 28.20 -4.94 1.58
C ARG A 67 29.24 -3.98 2.14
N ILE A 68 28.78 -2.84 2.63
CA ILE A 68 29.55 -1.93 3.46
C ILE A 68 29.08 -2.12 4.90
N TYR A 69 29.95 -2.69 5.73
CA TYR A 69 29.71 -2.86 7.16
C TYR A 69 30.73 -2.06 7.97
N GLN A 70 30.25 -1.19 8.85
CA GLN A 70 31.08 -0.42 9.78
C GLN A 70 30.40 -0.36 11.13
N ASN A 71 31.13 -0.65 12.21
CA ASN A 71 30.59 -0.60 13.56
C ASN A 71 31.61 0.12 14.47
N THR A 72 31.15 1.18 15.12
CA THR A 72 31.93 2.06 15.99
C THR A 72 31.10 2.45 17.21
N GLU A 73 31.70 3.14 18.17
CA GLU A 73 30.95 3.69 19.31
C GLU A 73 29.92 4.75 18.91
N LYS A 74 30.11 5.40 17.75
CA LYS A 74 29.23 6.50 17.28
C LYS A 74 28.14 6.02 16.35
N TYR A 75 28.41 5.00 15.54
CA TYR A 75 27.47 4.51 14.53
C TYR A 75 27.69 3.04 14.15
N GLU A 76 26.62 2.43 13.66
CA GLU A 76 26.57 1.15 12.96
C GLU A 76 25.99 1.34 11.55
N ILE A 77 26.73 0.92 10.53
CA ILE A 77 26.31 0.96 9.12
C ILE A 77 26.32 -0.48 8.60
N ASP A 78 25.20 -0.92 8.04
CA ASP A 78 25.08 -2.17 7.29
C ASP A 78 24.28 -1.93 6.00
N VAL A 79 25.00 -1.63 4.92
CA VAL A 79 24.44 -1.20 3.64
C VAL A 79 24.85 -2.17 2.55
N PHE A 80 23.89 -2.60 1.74
CA PHE A 80 24.16 -3.39 0.54
C PHE A 80 23.93 -2.55 -0.71
N ILE A 81 24.97 -2.38 -1.52
CA ILE A 81 24.93 -1.62 -2.76
C ILE A 81 24.67 -2.56 -3.94
N PRO A 82 23.54 -2.42 -4.66
CA PRO A 82 23.29 -3.17 -5.89
C PRO A 82 24.29 -2.80 -7.00
N LYS A 83 24.79 -3.82 -7.69
CA LYS A 83 25.68 -3.68 -8.84
C LYS A 83 25.29 -4.66 -9.94
N ILE A 84 24.94 -4.11 -11.10
CA ILE A 84 24.76 -4.88 -12.33
C ILE A 84 26.14 -5.36 -12.82
N ILE A 85 26.23 -6.65 -13.13
CA ILE A 85 27.41 -7.32 -13.70
C ILE A 85 27.02 -8.16 -14.91
N GLY A 86 28.00 -8.51 -15.74
CA GLY A 86 27.84 -9.42 -16.88
C GLY A 86 28.02 -8.74 -18.23
N ASN A 87 27.96 -9.54 -19.30
CA ASN A 87 28.23 -9.11 -20.68
C ASN A 87 26.96 -8.94 -21.53
N GLY A 88 25.78 -9.18 -20.95
CA GLY A 88 24.49 -9.03 -21.62
C GLY A 88 24.01 -7.60 -21.83
N LEU A 89 24.73 -6.61 -21.29
CA LEU A 89 24.44 -5.18 -21.40
C LEU A 89 25.70 -4.44 -21.85
N LYS A 90 25.53 -3.31 -22.54
CA LYS A 90 26.64 -2.42 -22.87
C LYS A 90 27.30 -1.91 -21.58
N GLN A 91 28.63 -1.88 -21.56
CA GLN A 91 29.39 -1.43 -20.40
C GLN A 91 29.00 -0.03 -19.92
N GLU A 92 28.91 0.92 -20.85
CA GLU A 92 28.48 2.30 -20.56
C GLU A 92 27.11 2.39 -19.86
N VAL A 93 26.20 1.46 -20.17
CA VAL A 93 24.84 1.45 -19.62
C VAL A 93 24.85 0.97 -18.17
N TYR A 94 25.44 -0.19 -17.90
CA TYR A 94 25.44 -0.71 -16.53
C TYR A 94 26.35 0.10 -15.61
N GLU A 95 27.44 0.68 -16.10
CA GLU A 95 28.29 1.57 -15.31
C GLU A 95 27.56 2.85 -14.91
N LYS A 96 26.75 3.41 -15.82
CA LYS A 96 25.90 4.56 -15.53
C LYS A 96 24.88 4.25 -14.44
N ILE A 97 24.17 3.11 -14.54
CA ILE A 97 23.20 2.67 -13.53
C ILE A 97 23.89 2.43 -12.18
N ASN A 98 24.99 1.68 -12.18
CA ASN A 98 25.76 1.38 -10.98
C ASN A 98 26.27 2.66 -10.29
N SER A 99 26.68 3.66 -11.07
CA SER A 99 27.12 4.96 -10.54
C SER A 99 26.00 5.69 -9.79
N VAL A 100 24.77 5.69 -10.32
CA VAL A 100 23.61 6.31 -9.66
C VAL A 100 23.29 5.61 -8.34
N LEU A 101 23.18 4.27 -8.38
CA LEU A 101 22.85 3.45 -7.20
C LEU A 101 23.92 3.58 -6.11
N LYS A 102 25.19 3.55 -6.51
CA LYS A 102 26.32 3.72 -5.61
C LYS A 102 26.32 5.11 -4.97
N LYS A 103 26.14 6.16 -5.77
CA LYS A 103 26.12 7.55 -5.27
C LYS A 103 25.02 7.76 -4.24
N TYR A 104 23.82 7.21 -4.46
CA TYR A 104 22.74 7.30 -3.48
C TYR A 104 23.14 6.64 -2.15
N ALA A 105 23.63 5.40 -2.18
CA ALA A 105 24.03 4.69 -0.96
C ALA A 105 25.21 5.38 -0.23
N GLU A 106 26.21 5.87 -0.97
CA GLU A 106 27.35 6.60 -0.40
C GLU A 106 26.91 7.92 0.25
N GLN A 107 25.95 8.63 -0.33
CA GLN A 107 25.39 9.85 0.25
C GLN A 107 24.76 9.58 1.63
N GLN A 108 23.93 8.53 1.77
CA GLN A 108 23.31 8.18 3.05
C GLN A 108 24.33 7.78 4.11
N ILE A 109 25.37 7.04 3.69
CA ILE A 109 26.50 6.68 4.57
C ILE A 109 27.24 7.94 5.04
N GLU A 110 27.51 8.89 4.15
CA GLU A 110 28.16 10.15 4.50
C GLU A 110 27.32 10.99 5.46
N ASP A 111 26.01 11.04 5.24
CA ASP A 111 25.12 11.89 6.03
C ASP A 111 24.98 11.38 7.47
N ILE A 112 24.84 10.06 7.66
CA ILE A 112 24.88 9.46 9.01
C ILE A 112 26.23 9.69 9.70
N LYS A 113 27.34 9.62 8.97
CA LYS A 113 28.67 9.94 9.52
C LYS A 113 28.78 11.39 9.94
N LYS A 114 28.31 12.33 9.12
CA LYS A 114 28.31 13.78 9.44
C LYS A 114 27.47 14.06 10.68
N ILE A 115 26.27 13.49 10.77
CA ILE A 115 25.37 13.64 11.92
C ILE A 115 26.05 13.09 13.19
N SER A 116 26.66 11.90 13.13
CA SER A 116 27.39 11.28 14.25
C SER A 116 28.64 12.05 14.71
N ALA A 117 29.23 12.86 13.82
CA ALA A 117 30.42 13.64 14.11
C ALA A 117 30.08 14.98 14.78
N GLY A 118 28.96 15.60 14.39
CA GLY A 118 28.51 16.91 14.88
C GLY A 118 27.72 16.89 16.19
N SER A 119 27.28 15.73 16.65
CA SER A 119 26.58 15.56 17.92
C SER A 119 27.55 15.59 19.10
N GLU A 120 28.06 16.78 19.45
CA GLU A 120 28.65 17.02 20.76
C GLU A 120 27.54 17.13 21.80
N GLY A 121 27.16 16.02 22.43
CA GLY A 121 26.43 16.07 23.70
C GLY A 121 24.96 15.66 23.71
N ASP A 122 24.48 14.80 22.80
CA ASP A 122 23.27 14.03 23.10
C ASP A 122 23.63 12.62 23.59
N SER A 123 23.06 12.27 24.74
CA SER A 123 23.49 11.20 25.63
C SER A 123 23.52 9.82 24.96
N GLY A 124 24.73 9.36 24.63
CA GLY A 124 25.01 8.07 23.97
C GLY A 124 24.56 6.85 24.75
N LEU A 125 23.27 6.51 24.64
CA LEU A 125 22.75 5.20 25.03
C LEU A 125 22.93 4.17 23.90
N TYR A 126 22.84 4.59 22.64
CA TYR A 126 22.94 3.72 21.47
C TYR A 126 23.67 4.40 20.29
N PRO A 127 24.45 3.67 19.49
CA PRO A 127 25.06 4.20 18.28
C PRO A 127 24.00 4.57 17.24
N TYR A 128 24.27 5.57 16.41
CA TYR A 128 23.42 5.87 15.25
C TYR A 128 23.46 4.73 14.24
N THR A 129 22.33 4.34 13.67
CA THR A 129 22.29 3.19 12.76
C THR A 129 21.89 3.58 11.36
N LEU A 130 22.49 2.96 10.35
CA LEU A 130 22.02 2.99 8.97
C LEU A 130 21.97 1.57 8.42
N TYR A 131 20.76 1.14 8.07
CA TYR A 131 20.52 -0.12 7.39
C TYR A 131 19.83 0.15 6.06
N ILE A 132 20.40 -0.32 4.96
CA ILE A 132 19.76 -0.21 3.65
C ILE A 132 19.55 -1.61 3.10
N LYS A 133 18.28 -2.01 3.03
CA LYS A 133 17.85 -3.18 2.28
C LYS A 133 17.45 -2.72 0.88
N TYR A 134 17.56 -3.63 -0.07
CA TYR A 134 17.06 -3.37 -1.41
C TYR A 134 16.27 -4.57 -1.92
N GLU A 135 15.39 -4.30 -2.86
CA GLU A 135 14.80 -5.27 -3.77
C GLU A 135 15.07 -4.83 -5.20
N TRP A 136 15.11 -5.78 -6.14
CA TRP A 136 15.23 -5.45 -7.55
C TRP A 136 14.37 -6.38 -8.41
N ASP A 137 14.07 -5.93 -9.63
CA ASP A 137 13.23 -6.67 -10.57
C ASP A 137 13.55 -6.26 -12.03
N LYS A 138 13.51 -7.24 -12.94
CA LYS A 138 13.74 -7.06 -14.39
C LYS A 138 12.66 -7.72 -15.25
N SER A 139 11.47 -7.93 -14.68
CA SER A 139 10.36 -8.63 -15.34
C SER A 139 9.73 -7.83 -16.48
N VAL A 140 9.88 -6.50 -16.46
CA VAL A 140 9.30 -5.61 -17.47
C VAL A 140 10.39 -5.10 -18.40
N GLU A 141 10.57 -5.75 -19.55
CA GLU A 141 11.54 -5.28 -20.55
C GLU A 141 11.14 -3.93 -21.18
N PRO A 142 12.10 -3.06 -21.53
CA PRO A 142 13.55 -3.18 -21.35
C PRO A 142 14.03 -2.51 -20.04
N TYR A 143 13.31 -2.64 -18.93
CA TYR A 143 13.59 -1.92 -17.69
C TYR A 143 14.16 -2.82 -16.58
N VAL A 144 14.88 -2.18 -15.66
CA VAL A 144 15.25 -2.76 -14.36
C VAL A 144 14.85 -1.77 -13.27
N SER A 145 14.24 -2.27 -12.20
CA SER A 145 13.86 -1.45 -11.05
C SER A 145 14.56 -1.92 -9.78
N PHE A 146 14.83 -0.97 -8.89
CA PHE A 146 15.41 -1.15 -7.57
C PHE A 146 14.57 -0.36 -6.55
N LEU A 147 14.24 -1.00 -5.43
CA LEU A 147 13.55 -0.37 -4.31
C LEU A 147 14.49 -0.40 -3.12
N PHE A 148 14.85 0.76 -2.59
CA PHE A 148 15.67 0.92 -1.40
C PHE A 148 14.73 1.11 -0.20
N GLU A 149 14.93 0.33 0.85
CA GLU A 149 14.31 0.53 2.16
C GLU A 149 15.44 0.90 3.13
N GLU A 150 15.53 2.19 3.41
CA GLU A 150 16.51 2.77 4.33
C GLU A 150 15.90 2.88 5.71
N TYR A 151 16.56 2.30 6.71
CA TYR A 151 16.30 2.56 8.11
C TYR A 151 17.46 3.36 8.71
N SER A 152 17.15 4.52 9.28
CA SER A 152 18.14 5.34 10.00
C SER A 152 17.69 5.64 11.43
N TYR A 153 18.59 5.46 12.39
CA TYR A 153 18.39 5.88 13.79
C TYR A 153 19.40 6.96 14.13
N THR A 154 18.92 8.16 14.42
CA THR A 154 19.73 9.33 14.76
C THR A 154 19.41 9.87 16.16
N GLY A 155 18.78 9.05 17.01
CA GLY A 155 18.31 9.41 18.35
C GLY A 155 16.79 9.38 18.48
N GLY A 156 16.28 9.60 19.70
CA GLY A 156 14.85 9.58 20.00
C GLY A 156 14.28 8.18 20.28
N ALA A 157 12.96 8.04 20.20
CA ALA A 157 12.23 6.82 20.58
C ALA A 157 12.37 5.67 19.57
N HIS A 158 12.52 5.97 18.28
CA HIS A 158 12.71 5.00 17.20
C HIS A 158 13.41 5.67 16.00
N GLY A 159 13.92 4.85 15.08
CA GLY A 159 14.45 5.32 13.81
C GLY A 159 13.37 5.70 12.81
N LEU A 160 13.77 6.17 11.64
CA LEU A 160 12.88 6.45 10.51
C LEU A 160 13.13 5.43 9.41
N THR A 161 12.10 5.14 8.63
CA THR A 161 12.22 4.32 7.42
C THR A 161 11.86 5.19 6.22
N GLN A 162 12.77 5.27 5.26
CA GLN A 162 12.56 5.91 3.97
C GLN A 162 12.55 4.87 2.85
N ILE A 163 11.77 5.15 1.82
CA ILE A 163 11.70 4.34 0.61
C ILE A 163 12.19 5.19 -0.55
N GLU A 164 12.98 4.59 -1.43
CA GLU A 164 13.37 5.24 -2.69
C GLU A 164 13.31 4.22 -3.83
N GLY A 165 12.52 4.54 -4.86
CA GLY A 165 12.35 3.74 -6.06
C GLY A 165 13.16 4.24 -7.24
N PHE A 166 14.06 3.41 -7.77
CA PHE A 166 14.75 3.68 -9.04
C PHE A 166 14.27 2.75 -10.14
N THR A 167 13.98 3.28 -11.32
CA THR A 167 13.77 2.47 -12.53
C THR A 167 14.64 3.01 -13.65
N PHE A 168 15.34 2.12 -14.37
CA PHE A 168 16.25 2.46 -15.45
C PHE A 168 15.86 1.78 -16.76
N ASP A 169 16.03 2.49 -17.88
CA ASP A 169 15.96 1.91 -19.22
C ASP A 169 17.30 1.23 -19.58
N LEU A 170 17.30 -0.09 -19.73
CA LEU A 170 18.49 -0.90 -20.03
C LEU A 170 19.08 -0.65 -21.43
N ARG A 171 18.45 0.17 -22.27
CA ARG A 171 19.00 0.59 -23.57
C ARG A 171 19.89 1.82 -23.44
N THR A 172 19.64 2.67 -22.44
CA THR A 172 20.28 3.99 -22.30
C THR A 172 20.99 4.21 -20.97
N GLY A 173 20.65 3.43 -19.94
CA GLY A 173 21.12 3.62 -18.56
C GLY A 173 20.50 4.85 -17.87
N ASN A 174 19.50 5.50 -18.46
CA ASN A 174 18.81 6.64 -17.87
C ASN A 174 17.77 6.18 -16.85
N SER A 175 17.64 6.91 -15.74
CA SER A 175 16.52 6.75 -14.82
C SER A 175 15.24 7.29 -15.47
N ILE A 176 14.11 6.66 -15.14
CA ILE A 176 12.78 7.08 -15.57
C ILE A 176 11.87 7.23 -14.36
N LYS A 177 10.96 8.22 -14.43
CA LYS A 177 9.86 8.34 -13.49
C LYS A 177 8.66 7.55 -14.02
N LEU A 178 8.27 6.48 -13.34
CA LEU A 178 7.22 5.57 -13.84
C LEU A 178 5.86 6.24 -14.02
N VAL A 179 5.54 7.25 -13.19
CA VAL A 179 4.29 8.03 -13.33
C VAL A 179 4.15 8.66 -14.73
N ASN A 180 5.25 9.08 -15.35
CA ASN A 180 5.25 9.69 -16.69
C ASN A 180 4.91 8.68 -17.80
N TYR A 181 4.89 7.37 -17.49
CA TYR A 181 4.51 6.29 -18.40
C TYR A 181 3.10 5.78 -18.15
N LEU A 182 2.40 6.33 -17.15
CA LEU A 182 1.00 6.04 -16.89
C LEU A 182 0.12 7.10 -17.56
N ASN A 183 -0.91 6.65 -18.26
CA ASN A 183 -1.95 7.57 -18.73
C ASN A 183 -2.88 7.97 -17.58
N ASN A 184 -3.69 9.02 -17.80
CA ASN A 184 -4.60 9.56 -16.79
C ASN A 184 -5.59 8.52 -16.24
N ASP A 185 -6.08 7.61 -17.09
CA ASP A 185 -7.01 6.56 -16.66
C ASP A 185 -6.34 5.55 -15.72
N GLN A 186 -5.09 5.18 -16.00
CA GLN A 186 -4.30 4.28 -15.15
C GLN A 186 -3.99 4.90 -13.79
N GLN A 187 -3.59 6.17 -13.78
CA GLN A 187 -3.36 6.92 -12.54
C GLN A 187 -4.66 7.00 -11.73
N LYS A 188 -5.79 7.28 -12.38
CA LYS A 188 -7.11 7.31 -11.74
C LYS A 188 -7.48 5.96 -11.12
N LEU A 189 -7.29 4.84 -11.83
CA LEU A 189 -7.58 3.50 -11.30
C LEU A 189 -6.76 3.17 -10.05
N ILE A 190 -5.46 3.47 -10.06
CA ILE A 190 -4.57 3.27 -8.92
C ILE A 190 -5.02 4.11 -7.74
N LYS A 191 -5.23 5.41 -7.97
CA LYS A 191 -5.68 6.37 -6.95
C LYS A 191 -7.00 5.95 -6.31
N ASN A 192 -7.98 5.59 -7.13
CA ASN A 192 -9.27 5.12 -6.64
C ASN A 192 -9.12 3.88 -5.76
N TYR A 193 -8.31 2.90 -6.18
CA TYR A 193 -8.11 1.68 -5.40
C TYR A 193 -7.44 1.94 -4.06
N ILE A 194 -6.41 2.79 -4.03
CA ILE A 194 -5.70 3.15 -2.78
C ILE A 194 -6.62 3.94 -1.85
N ASN A 195 -7.41 4.89 -2.35
CA ASN A 195 -8.39 5.61 -1.54
C ASN A 195 -9.51 4.71 -1.03
N PHE A 196 -9.96 3.75 -1.85
CA PHE A 196 -10.90 2.73 -1.42
C PHE A 196 -10.31 1.85 -0.31
N ALA A 197 -9.05 1.42 -0.45
CA ALA A 197 -8.35 0.65 0.57
C ALA A 197 -8.24 1.41 1.88
N ARG A 198 -7.91 2.70 1.83
CA ARG A 198 -7.81 3.58 3.01
C ARG A 198 -9.13 3.71 3.75
N ALA A 199 -10.25 3.83 3.04
CA ALA A 199 -11.56 3.94 3.68
C ALA A 199 -12.12 2.59 4.16
N LEU A 200 -11.65 1.49 3.57
CA LEU A 200 -12.09 0.14 3.92
C LEU A 200 -11.36 -0.41 5.15
N CYS A 201 -10.12 0.04 5.40
CA CYS A 201 -9.18 -0.62 6.30
C CYS A 201 -8.68 0.27 7.46
N ASN A 202 -8.85 -0.19 8.70
CA ASN A 202 -8.45 0.53 9.93
C ASN A 202 -6.94 0.73 10.09
N ASP A 203 -6.14 -0.13 9.48
CA ASP A 203 -4.68 -0.02 9.47
C ASP A 203 -4.17 1.21 8.71
N LEU A 204 -5.03 1.83 7.90
CA LEU A 204 -4.67 2.96 7.03
C LEU A 204 -5.38 4.23 7.50
N ASP A 205 -4.73 5.36 7.28
CA ASP A 205 -5.31 6.66 7.57
C ASP A 205 -6.43 6.97 6.58
N ASP A 206 -7.54 7.48 7.11
CA ASP A 206 -8.70 7.90 6.33
C ASP A 206 -8.28 8.81 5.16
N PRO A 207 -8.90 8.69 3.98
CA PRO A 207 -8.63 9.60 2.87
C PRO A 207 -9.03 11.03 3.23
N PRO A 208 -8.31 12.06 2.72
CA PRO A 208 -8.60 13.46 3.06
C PRO A 208 -10.04 13.86 2.74
N TYR A 209 -10.62 14.69 3.61
CA TYR A 209 -12.00 15.20 3.48
C TYR A 209 -12.14 15.96 2.16
N GLY A 210 -12.85 15.39 1.19
CA GLY A 210 -12.91 15.87 -0.19
C GLY A 210 -12.73 14.78 -1.25
N VAL A 211 -12.05 13.67 -0.92
CA VAL A 211 -11.90 12.51 -1.83
C VAL A 211 -13.26 12.00 -2.33
N PHE A 212 -14.28 12.09 -1.48
CA PHE A 212 -15.65 11.69 -1.81
C PHE A 212 -16.61 12.86 -2.10
N SER A 213 -16.21 14.11 -1.87
CA SER A 213 -17.15 15.25 -1.82
C SER A 213 -16.80 16.47 -2.71
N ALA A 214 -15.61 16.62 -3.29
CA ALA A 214 -15.32 17.65 -4.31
C ALA A 214 -13.95 17.46 -5.00
N GLN A 215 -13.87 17.80 -6.29
CA GLN A 215 -12.76 17.45 -7.20
C GLN A 215 -11.42 18.20 -7.01
N ASP A 216 -11.29 19.22 -6.15
CA ASP A 216 -10.19 20.20 -6.31
C ASP A 216 -9.15 20.35 -5.18
N ASN A 217 -9.19 19.58 -4.07
CA ASN A 217 -8.20 19.75 -2.98
C ASN A 217 -7.40 18.47 -2.63
N GLN A 218 -6.76 17.84 -3.63
CA GLN A 218 -5.98 16.60 -3.46
C GLN A 218 -4.49 16.69 -3.83
N LYS A 219 -3.98 17.90 -4.07
CA LYS A 219 -2.66 18.09 -4.69
C LYS A 219 -1.49 17.44 -3.92
N ALA A 220 -1.46 17.56 -2.59
CA ALA A 220 -0.39 16.99 -1.77
C ALA A 220 -0.38 15.45 -1.78
N PHE A 221 -1.55 14.82 -1.60
CA PHE A 221 -1.65 13.35 -1.67
C PHE A 221 -1.33 12.83 -3.08
N ASP A 222 -1.73 13.54 -4.13
CA ASP A 222 -1.48 13.12 -5.52
C ASP A 222 0.00 13.19 -5.91
N GLU A 223 0.75 14.13 -5.34
CA GLU A 223 2.20 14.23 -5.52
C GLU A 223 2.92 13.07 -4.81
N ASP A 224 2.52 12.72 -3.58
CA ASP A 224 3.12 11.63 -2.80
C ASP A 224 2.72 10.23 -3.32
N LEU A 225 1.53 10.09 -3.92
CA LEU A 225 0.95 8.81 -4.35
C LEU A 225 1.81 8.04 -5.34
N PHE A 226 2.57 8.75 -6.19
CA PHE A 226 3.35 8.16 -7.28
C PHE A 226 4.85 8.40 -7.16
N GLU A 227 5.31 8.85 -5.99
CA GLU A 227 6.72 9.11 -5.73
C GLU A 227 7.54 7.81 -5.76
N ASP A 228 7.16 6.85 -4.91
CA ASP A 228 7.89 5.60 -4.71
C ASP A 228 7.25 4.43 -5.45
N MET A 229 7.52 4.37 -6.76
CA MET A 229 7.01 3.33 -7.65
C MET A 229 8.12 2.60 -8.39
N VAL A 230 8.02 1.27 -8.44
CA VAL A 230 8.95 0.38 -9.15
C VAL A 230 8.19 -0.68 -9.96
N PHE A 231 8.80 -1.21 -11.01
CA PHE A 231 8.32 -2.46 -11.59
C PHE A 231 8.63 -3.62 -10.65
N LYS A 232 7.67 -4.53 -10.49
CA LYS A 232 7.82 -5.75 -9.68
C LYS A 232 6.89 -6.84 -10.19
N ASN A 233 7.40 -8.03 -10.48
CA ASN A 233 6.61 -9.21 -10.88
C ASN A 233 5.61 -8.94 -12.03
N ASN A 234 6.05 -8.30 -13.12
CA ASN A 234 5.23 -7.84 -14.25
C ASN A 234 4.14 -6.80 -13.90
N GLY A 235 4.26 -6.18 -12.73
CA GLY A 235 3.34 -5.16 -12.23
C GLY A 235 4.07 -3.90 -11.78
N LEU A 236 3.30 -2.98 -11.21
CA LEU A 236 3.77 -1.81 -10.49
C LEU A 236 3.61 -2.05 -9.00
N LEU A 237 4.67 -1.81 -8.24
CA LEU A 237 4.64 -1.76 -6.79
C LEU A 237 4.76 -0.29 -6.38
N ILE A 238 3.78 0.19 -5.62
CA ILE A 238 3.76 1.52 -5.01
C ILE A 238 3.94 1.36 -3.51
N CYS A 239 4.87 2.10 -2.94
CA CYS A 239 5.22 2.02 -1.54
C CYS A 239 4.92 3.36 -0.84
N PHE A 240 4.54 3.27 0.43
CA PHE A 240 4.36 4.43 1.30
C PHE A 240 5.19 4.20 2.55
N GLU A 241 6.07 5.15 2.83
CA GLU A 241 6.80 5.23 4.08
C GLU A 241 5.85 5.29 5.28
N PRO A 242 6.32 4.90 6.48
CA PRO A 242 5.59 5.16 7.71
C PRO A 242 5.12 6.61 7.79
N TYR A 243 3.91 6.85 8.33
CA TYR A 243 3.25 8.16 8.42
C TYR A 243 2.73 8.78 7.13
N LYS A 244 3.03 8.26 5.92
CA LYS A 244 2.44 8.80 4.69
C LYS A 244 0.93 8.52 4.62
N ILE A 245 0.51 7.30 4.94
CA ILE A 245 -0.91 6.87 4.92
C ILE A 245 -1.28 5.88 6.04
N ALA A 246 -0.45 5.75 7.06
CA ALA A 246 -0.67 4.87 8.20
C ALA A 246 0.27 5.24 9.36
N SER A 247 -0.06 4.80 10.57
CA SER A 247 0.84 4.93 11.74
C SER A 247 2.19 4.25 11.56
N TYR A 248 3.21 4.65 12.33
CA TYR A 248 4.53 4.02 12.28
C TYR A 248 4.52 2.53 12.60
N ALA A 249 3.68 2.09 13.53
CA ALA A 249 3.57 0.69 13.92
C ALA A 249 3.15 -0.21 12.74
N ARG A 250 2.49 0.35 11.73
CA ARG A 250 2.12 -0.36 10.50
C ARG A 250 3.32 -0.65 9.59
N GLY A 251 4.38 0.13 9.71
CA GLY A 251 5.53 0.09 8.81
C GLY A 251 5.18 0.54 7.39
N VAL A 252 5.99 0.09 6.42
CA VAL A 252 5.84 0.47 5.01
C VAL A 252 4.60 -0.20 4.40
N VAL A 253 3.71 0.61 3.84
CA VAL A 253 2.50 0.14 3.15
C VAL A 253 2.81 -0.07 1.67
N ARG A 254 2.32 -1.17 1.09
CA ARG A 254 2.63 -1.58 -0.29
C ARG A 254 1.37 -1.95 -1.06
N PHE A 255 1.21 -1.38 -2.25
CA PHE A 255 0.16 -1.74 -3.20
C PHE A 255 0.77 -2.28 -4.50
N TRP A 256 0.31 -3.44 -4.94
CA TRP A 256 0.74 -4.06 -6.19
C TRP A 256 -0.39 -4.08 -7.24
N PHE A 257 -0.03 -3.73 -8.48
CA PHE A 257 -0.93 -3.67 -9.62
C PHE A 257 -0.34 -4.41 -10.82
N ASP A 258 -1.05 -5.40 -11.35
CA ASP A 258 -0.64 -6.08 -12.59
C ASP A 258 -0.70 -5.09 -13.77
N LEU A 259 0.36 -5.02 -14.60
CA LEU A 259 0.34 -4.16 -15.79
C LEU A 259 -0.77 -4.56 -16.78
N LYS A 260 -1.16 -5.84 -16.83
CA LYS A 260 -2.29 -6.30 -17.65
C LYS A 260 -3.63 -5.75 -17.15
N GLU A 261 -3.80 -5.67 -15.83
CA GLU A 261 -4.99 -5.09 -15.21
C GLU A 261 -5.12 -3.60 -15.54
N LEU A 262 -3.98 -2.88 -15.60
CA LEU A 262 -3.92 -1.46 -15.95
C LEU A 262 -4.07 -1.17 -17.46
N LYS A 263 -3.84 -2.14 -18.34
CA LYS A 263 -3.84 -1.94 -19.82
C LYS A 263 -5.19 -2.22 -20.49
N ASN A 264 -6.29 -1.82 -19.87
CA ASN A 264 -7.66 -2.11 -20.33
C ASN A 264 -8.00 -3.60 -20.29
N LYS A 265 -8.36 -4.10 -19.11
CA LYS A 265 -9.07 -5.37 -18.97
C LYS A 265 -10.37 -5.33 -19.80
N GLU A 266 -10.55 -6.30 -20.68
CA GLU A 266 -11.87 -6.59 -21.26
C GLU A 266 -12.75 -7.13 -20.13
N VAL A 267 -13.80 -6.38 -19.82
CA VAL A 267 -14.78 -6.75 -18.81
C VAL A 267 -16.09 -6.97 -19.55
N ASN A 268 -16.75 -8.10 -19.29
CA ASN A 268 -18.10 -8.27 -19.81
C ASN A 268 -18.98 -7.15 -19.24
N THR A 269 -19.62 -6.39 -20.12
CA THR A 269 -20.51 -5.28 -19.75
C THR A 269 -21.98 -5.68 -19.83
N GLU A 270 -22.30 -6.83 -20.41
CA GLU A 270 -23.66 -7.33 -20.50
C GLU A 270 -23.93 -8.36 -19.41
N PHE A 271 -24.65 -7.91 -18.38
CA PHE A 271 -25.25 -8.78 -17.37
C PHE A 271 -26.76 -8.75 -17.51
N ASP A 272 -27.38 -9.92 -17.50
CA ASP A 272 -28.81 -10.08 -17.30
C ASP A 272 -29.05 -10.68 -15.91
N LEU A 273 -29.60 -9.87 -15.00
CA LEU A 273 -29.93 -10.25 -13.63
C LEU A 273 -31.21 -11.10 -13.54
N SER A 274 -31.64 -11.70 -14.65
CA SER A 274 -32.76 -12.65 -14.71
C SER A 274 -32.50 -13.98 -13.99
N ASN A 275 -31.21 -14.32 -13.80
CA ASN A 275 -30.79 -15.58 -13.24
C ASN A 275 -30.36 -15.44 -11.77
N TYR A 276 -31.09 -16.10 -10.87
CA TYR A 276 -30.78 -16.15 -9.43
C TYR A 276 -29.34 -16.62 -9.13
N GLY A 277 -28.80 -17.54 -9.93
CA GLY A 277 -27.43 -18.02 -9.79
C GLY A 277 -26.38 -16.92 -10.00
N ILE A 278 -26.64 -15.97 -10.91
CA ILE A 278 -25.76 -14.82 -11.13
C ILE A 278 -25.82 -13.87 -9.93
N ILE A 279 -27.02 -13.55 -9.45
CA ILE A 279 -27.21 -12.68 -8.27
C ILE A 279 -26.49 -13.29 -7.05
N LYS A 280 -26.69 -14.59 -6.80
CA LYS A 280 -26.04 -15.29 -5.69
C LYS A 280 -24.51 -15.27 -5.81
N LYS A 281 -23.97 -15.45 -7.02
CA LYS A 281 -22.53 -15.35 -7.28
C LYS A 281 -22.00 -13.96 -6.89
N LEU A 282 -22.64 -12.89 -7.39
CA LEU A 282 -22.21 -11.51 -7.15
C LEU A 282 -22.22 -11.14 -5.66
N LEU A 283 -23.25 -11.56 -4.91
CA LEU A 283 -23.34 -11.32 -3.46
C LEU A 283 -22.36 -12.16 -2.64
N SER A 284 -21.90 -13.30 -3.15
CA SER A 284 -20.92 -14.15 -2.45
C SER A 284 -19.46 -13.75 -2.68
N MET A 285 -19.21 -12.78 -3.56
CA MET A 285 -17.85 -12.40 -3.92
C MET A 285 -17.14 -11.63 -2.80
N ASN A 286 -15.83 -11.80 -2.74
CA ASN A 286 -14.92 -10.91 -2.02
C ASN A 286 -14.23 -9.90 -2.96
N LEU A 287 -13.52 -8.94 -2.38
CA LEU A 287 -12.80 -7.90 -3.11
C LEU A 287 -11.77 -8.46 -4.11
N SER A 288 -11.09 -9.56 -3.78
CA SER A 288 -10.15 -10.23 -4.69
C SER A 288 -10.85 -10.74 -5.95
N GLU A 289 -12.00 -11.40 -5.78
CA GLU A 289 -12.81 -11.92 -6.87
C GLU A 289 -13.39 -10.79 -7.72
N ILE A 290 -13.84 -9.70 -7.09
CA ILE A 290 -14.31 -8.51 -7.80
C ILE A 290 -13.19 -7.91 -8.64
N ARG A 291 -12.02 -7.66 -8.06
CA ARG A 291 -10.86 -7.13 -8.77
C ARG A 291 -10.45 -8.06 -9.91
N LYS A 292 -10.45 -9.37 -9.67
CA LYS A 292 -10.10 -10.39 -10.67
C LYS A 292 -11.13 -10.51 -11.80
N GLU A 293 -12.41 -10.30 -11.56
CA GLU A 293 -13.44 -10.43 -12.61
C GLU A 293 -13.70 -9.09 -13.31
N PHE A 294 -13.81 -8.00 -12.53
CA PHE A 294 -14.27 -6.70 -13.01
C PHE A 294 -13.19 -5.61 -13.05
N GLY A 295 -12.00 -5.88 -12.50
CA GLY A 295 -10.87 -4.95 -12.48
C GLY A 295 -10.92 -3.93 -11.33
N LEU A 296 -10.00 -2.97 -11.40
CA LEU A 296 -9.89 -1.82 -10.48
C LEU A 296 -11.12 -0.91 -10.52
N PRO A 297 -11.40 -0.13 -9.46
CA PRO A 297 -12.58 0.72 -9.43
C PRO A 297 -12.39 1.93 -10.35
N VAL A 298 -13.32 2.12 -11.28
CA VAL A 298 -13.32 3.29 -12.18
C VAL A 298 -13.75 4.56 -11.45
N GLU A 299 -14.59 4.41 -10.42
CA GLU A 299 -15.02 5.45 -9.49
C GLU A 299 -15.30 4.80 -8.13
N ILE A 300 -15.18 5.59 -7.07
CA ILE A 300 -15.51 5.21 -5.70
C ILE A 300 -16.47 6.24 -5.13
N TYR A 301 -17.39 5.82 -4.28
CA TYR A 301 -18.31 6.72 -3.59
C TYR A 301 -18.40 6.33 -2.12
N SER A 302 -18.70 7.30 -1.27
CA SER A 302 -19.16 7.05 0.09
C SER A 302 -20.62 7.43 0.24
N TYR A 303 -21.31 6.80 1.17
CA TYR A 303 -22.65 7.18 1.62
C TYR A 303 -22.80 6.91 3.12
N GLU A 304 -23.90 7.35 3.71
CA GLU A 304 -24.22 7.05 5.11
C GLU A 304 -24.37 5.53 5.29
N GLY A 305 -23.32 4.89 5.79
CA GLY A 305 -23.27 3.45 6.03
C GLY A 305 -22.39 2.63 5.10
N GLY A 306 -21.61 3.21 4.18
CA GLY A 306 -20.63 2.41 3.42
C GLY A 306 -19.92 3.07 2.25
N LEU A 307 -19.21 2.22 1.52
CA LEU A 307 -18.38 2.51 0.36
C LEU A 307 -18.93 1.79 -0.87
N LEU A 308 -18.83 2.41 -2.03
CA LEU A 308 -19.20 1.83 -3.31
C LEU A 308 -17.99 1.71 -4.23
N TYR A 309 -17.77 0.51 -4.74
CA TYR A 309 -16.75 0.17 -5.73
C TYR A 309 -17.41 0.05 -7.11
N LYS A 310 -17.30 1.09 -7.95
CA LYS A 310 -17.85 1.06 -9.31
C LYS A 310 -16.86 0.43 -10.27
N THR A 311 -17.31 -0.60 -10.98
CA THR A 311 -16.51 -1.32 -11.97
C THR A 311 -16.73 -0.79 -13.38
N LYS A 312 -15.84 -1.15 -14.32
CA LYS A 312 -16.00 -0.84 -15.76
C LYS A 312 -17.28 -1.43 -16.37
N SER A 313 -17.80 -2.51 -15.78
CA SER A 313 -19.09 -3.12 -16.22
C SER A 313 -20.31 -2.27 -15.89
N GLY A 314 -20.18 -1.30 -14.97
CA GLY A 314 -21.32 -0.54 -14.43
C GLY A 314 -21.97 -1.19 -13.21
N LEU A 315 -21.46 -2.33 -12.72
CA LEU A 315 -21.81 -2.85 -11.39
C LEU A 315 -21.10 -2.02 -10.30
N LEU A 316 -21.86 -1.70 -9.25
CA LEU A 316 -21.38 -1.06 -8.04
C LEU A 316 -21.49 -2.06 -6.89
N PHE A 317 -20.38 -2.38 -6.24
CA PHE A 317 -20.36 -3.26 -5.07
C PHE A 317 -20.23 -2.44 -3.80
N SER A 318 -21.04 -2.72 -2.80
CA SER A 318 -20.99 -2.03 -1.50
C SER A 318 -20.19 -2.80 -0.47
N PHE A 319 -19.50 -2.04 0.38
CA PHE A 319 -18.69 -2.50 1.49
C PHE A 319 -18.90 -1.57 2.68
N ASP A 320 -18.77 -2.06 3.90
CA ASP A 320 -18.81 -1.19 5.07
C ASP A 320 -17.45 -0.51 5.26
N PHE A 321 -17.49 0.74 5.73
CA PHE A 321 -16.29 1.43 6.22
C PHE A 321 -15.62 0.60 7.29
N ASN A 322 -14.29 0.62 7.32
CA ASN A 322 -13.54 0.07 8.44
C ASN A 322 -13.87 -1.41 8.75
N SER A 323 -14.36 -2.14 7.74
CA SER A 323 -14.74 -3.55 7.86
C SER A 323 -13.55 -4.50 7.82
N VAL A 324 -12.36 -3.96 7.54
CA VAL A 324 -11.11 -4.69 7.51
C VAL A 324 -10.16 -4.12 8.55
N GLU A 325 -9.80 -4.92 9.56
CA GLU A 325 -8.83 -4.47 10.56
C GLU A 325 -7.43 -4.30 9.96
N ARG A 326 -6.97 -5.29 9.18
CA ARG A 326 -5.59 -5.34 8.66
C ARG A 326 -5.53 -5.33 7.14
N LEU A 327 -4.61 -4.56 6.58
CA LEU A 327 -4.49 -4.44 5.11
C LEU A 327 -4.24 -5.79 4.41
N GLU A 328 -3.55 -6.73 5.06
CA GLU A 328 -3.33 -8.10 4.56
C GLU A 328 -4.64 -8.86 4.32
N ASP A 329 -5.69 -8.52 5.06
CA ASP A 329 -7.02 -9.13 4.98
C ASP A 329 -7.96 -8.37 4.02
N MET A 330 -7.54 -7.23 3.46
CA MET A 330 -8.37 -6.37 2.59
C MET A 330 -8.99 -7.13 1.41
N THR A 331 -8.24 -8.05 0.82
CA THR A 331 -8.71 -8.85 -0.32
C THR A 331 -9.88 -9.79 0.01
N LYS A 332 -10.14 -10.04 1.29
CA LYS A 332 -11.19 -10.92 1.80
C LYS A 332 -12.49 -10.17 2.16
N ALA A 333 -12.51 -8.84 2.05
CA ALA A 333 -13.71 -8.05 2.32
C ALA A 333 -14.88 -8.53 1.43
N TYR A 334 -16.03 -8.81 2.03
CA TYR A 334 -17.19 -9.34 1.35
C TYR A 334 -18.13 -8.23 0.89
N VAL A 335 -18.85 -8.51 -0.19
CA VAL A 335 -19.90 -7.64 -0.71
C VAL A 335 -21.10 -7.64 0.23
N ASN A 336 -21.56 -6.45 0.62
CA ASN A 336 -22.79 -6.30 1.40
C ASN A 336 -24.02 -6.26 0.48
N SER A 337 -23.91 -5.51 -0.61
CA SER A 337 -24.91 -5.44 -1.67
C SER A 337 -24.25 -5.04 -2.98
N PHE A 338 -24.96 -5.20 -4.09
CA PHE A 338 -24.54 -4.60 -5.35
C PHE A 338 -25.71 -3.86 -5.98
N SER A 339 -25.41 -2.83 -6.75
CA SER A 339 -26.34 -2.14 -7.62
C SER A 339 -25.84 -2.13 -9.05
N ALA A 340 -26.75 -1.89 -9.97
CA ALA A 340 -26.52 -2.02 -11.39
C ALA A 340 -26.82 -0.67 -12.07
N GLY A 341 -25.85 -0.15 -12.84
CA GLY A 341 -26.05 1.05 -13.66
C GLY A 341 -26.83 0.78 -14.94
N ASP A 342 -27.07 1.84 -15.73
CA ASP A 342 -27.96 1.88 -16.90
C ASP A 342 -27.69 0.82 -17.99
N ASN A 343 -26.50 0.24 -18.02
CA ASN A 343 -26.06 -0.73 -19.04
C ASN A 343 -26.43 -2.18 -18.70
N ILE A 344 -26.94 -2.45 -17.49
CA ILE A 344 -27.27 -3.79 -17.01
C ILE A 344 -28.75 -4.09 -17.29
N LYS A 345 -29.06 -5.35 -17.64
CA LYS A 345 -30.41 -5.83 -17.90
C LYS A 345 -30.96 -6.56 -16.67
N LEU A 346 -32.26 -6.43 -16.45
CA LEU A 346 -33.02 -7.18 -15.46
C LEU A 346 -34.15 -7.91 -16.19
N PHE A 347 -34.10 -9.24 -16.30
CA PHE A 347 -35.03 -10.02 -17.13
C PHE A 347 -35.01 -9.64 -18.61
N GLY A 348 -33.81 -9.43 -19.16
CA GLY A 348 -33.61 -9.00 -20.54
C GLY A 348 -34.04 -7.56 -20.81
N ILE A 349 -34.60 -6.85 -19.84
CA ILE A 349 -35.00 -5.45 -19.94
C ILE A 349 -33.81 -4.59 -19.53
N SER A 350 -33.29 -3.80 -20.48
CA SER A 350 -32.37 -2.71 -20.13
C SER A 350 -33.08 -1.76 -19.17
N LEU A 351 -32.41 -1.48 -18.05
CA LEU A 351 -32.90 -0.60 -16.98
C LEU A 351 -32.93 0.89 -17.38
N LYS A 352 -32.58 1.20 -18.63
CA LYS A 352 -32.58 2.55 -19.20
C LYS A 352 -34.02 3.04 -19.42
N GLY A 353 -34.58 3.77 -18.45
CA GLY A 353 -35.92 4.35 -18.54
C GLY A 353 -36.46 4.91 -17.22
N SER A 354 -37.65 5.51 -17.26
CA SER A 354 -38.38 5.89 -16.04
C SER A 354 -38.95 4.65 -15.33
N LEU A 355 -39.19 4.72 -14.01
CA LEU A 355 -39.81 3.64 -13.24
C LEU A 355 -41.12 3.16 -13.90
N SER A 356 -41.88 4.09 -14.49
CA SER A 356 -43.14 3.80 -15.18
C SER A 356 -42.98 2.95 -16.46
N ASP A 357 -41.84 3.07 -17.14
CA ASP A 357 -41.55 2.28 -18.35
C ASP A 357 -41.05 0.89 -17.99
N LEU A 358 -40.34 0.78 -16.86
CA LEU A 358 -39.93 -0.49 -16.28
C LEU A 358 -41.16 -1.25 -15.75
N ASP A 359 -42.03 -0.61 -14.97
CA ASP A 359 -43.26 -1.21 -14.43
C ASP A 359 -44.15 -1.76 -15.56
N LYS A 360 -44.36 -0.99 -16.64
CA LYS A 360 -45.11 -1.46 -17.82
C LYS A 360 -44.49 -2.68 -18.50
N LYS A 361 -43.16 -2.79 -18.52
CA LYS A 361 -42.45 -3.95 -19.07
C LYS A 361 -42.50 -5.16 -18.12
N LEU A 362 -42.42 -4.93 -16.81
CA LEU A 362 -42.41 -5.96 -15.76
C LEU A 362 -43.80 -6.55 -15.48
N GLU A 363 -44.88 -5.76 -15.55
CA GLU A 363 -46.26 -6.21 -15.32
C GLU A 363 -46.67 -7.38 -16.25
N ASN A 364 -46.04 -7.48 -17.41
CA ASN A 364 -46.29 -8.52 -18.41
C ASN A 364 -45.50 -9.82 -18.19
N ILE A 365 -44.60 -9.88 -17.20
CA ILE A 365 -43.70 -11.04 -17.01
C ILE A 365 -44.12 -11.84 -15.76
N LYS A 366 -44.83 -12.95 -15.96
CA LYS A 366 -45.25 -13.89 -14.89
C LYS A 366 -44.08 -14.44 -14.06
N GLU A 367 -42.88 -14.54 -14.62
CA GLU A 367 -41.70 -15.11 -13.95
C GLU A 367 -41.15 -14.22 -12.82
N LEU A 368 -41.25 -12.90 -12.93
CA LEU A 368 -40.78 -11.94 -11.91
C LEU A 368 -41.49 -12.10 -10.57
N LYS A 369 -42.82 -12.32 -10.60
CA LYS A 369 -43.62 -12.55 -9.38
C LYS A 369 -43.20 -13.83 -8.64
N LYS A 370 -42.67 -14.82 -9.36
CA LYS A 370 -42.14 -16.06 -8.77
C LYS A 370 -40.76 -15.82 -8.15
N LEU A 371 -39.88 -15.09 -8.84
CA LEU A 371 -38.53 -14.79 -8.34
C LEU A 371 -38.53 -13.85 -7.13
N VAL A 372 -39.35 -12.79 -7.12
CA VAL A 372 -39.49 -11.89 -5.94
C VAL A 372 -39.93 -12.68 -4.71
N LYS A 373 -40.80 -13.67 -4.89
CA LYS A 373 -41.27 -14.56 -3.81
C LYS A 373 -40.18 -15.53 -3.34
N GLU A 374 -39.18 -15.84 -4.16
CA GLU A 374 -38.00 -16.65 -3.80
C GLU A 374 -36.91 -15.79 -3.13
N LEU A 375 -36.65 -14.59 -3.65
CA LEU A 375 -35.72 -13.60 -3.06
C LEU A 375 -36.15 -13.15 -1.66
N MET A 376 -37.45 -12.90 -1.46
CA MET A 376 -38.04 -12.57 -0.15
C MET A 376 -37.92 -13.72 0.87
N LYS A 377 -37.77 -14.97 0.42
CA LYS A 377 -37.52 -16.13 1.30
C LYS A 377 -36.05 -16.28 1.65
N SER A 378 -35.13 -15.76 0.84
CA SER A 378 -33.68 -15.89 1.06
C SER A 378 -33.06 -14.72 1.82
N GLY A 379 -33.84 -13.69 2.19
CA GLY A 379 -33.34 -12.54 2.95
C GLY A 379 -32.39 -11.61 2.19
N ALA A 380 -32.37 -11.68 0.85
CA ALA A 380 -31.46 -10.88 0.02
C ALA A 380 -32.13 -9.57 -0.43
N ALA A 381 -31.49 -8.42 -0.18
CA ALA A 381 -31.95 -7.11 -0.63
C ALA A 381 -31.25 -6.69 -1.93
N ILE A 382 -32.02 -6.27 -2.93
CA ILE A 382 -31.52 -5.61 -4.15
C ILE A 382 -31.87 -4.12 -4.00
N LEU A 383 -30.89 -3.24 -3.86
CA LEU A 383 -31.10 -1.79 -3.89
C LEU A 383 -30.89 -1.26 -5.30
N TYR A 384 -31.91 -0.57 -5.82
CA TYR A 384 -31.84 0.14 -7.09
C TYR A 384 -31.35 1.57 -6.85
N TYR A 385 -30.33 2.00 -7.58
CA TYR A 385 -29.84 3.38 -7.49
C TYR A 385 -30.66 4.28 -8.43
N MET A 386 -31.51 5.14 -7.88
CA MET A 386 -32.10 6.25 -8.63
C MET A 386 -31.38 7.53 -8.22
N ASN A 387 -30.72 8.18 -9.20
CA ASN A 387 -30.21 9.56 -9.17
C ASN A 387 -29.99 10.16 -7.77
N SER A 388 -28.80 9.99 -7.20
CA SER A 388 -28.30 10.89 -6.18
C SER A 388 -27.81 12.18 -6.83
N VAL A 389 -28.29 13.31 -6.33
CA VAL A 389 -27.84 14.67 -6.64
C VAL A 389 -26.30 14.73 -6.62
N LYS A 390 -25.70 15.29 -7.68
CA LYS A 390 -24.33 15.83 -7.61
C LYS A 390 -24.34 16.90 -6.51
N LEU A 391 -23.68 16.63 -5.40
CA LEU A 391 -23.15 17.70 -4.55
C LEU A 391 -21.82 18.16 -5.13
#